data_AF-A0A9E5WXI3-F1
#
_entry.id   AF-A0A9E5WXI3-F1
#
_cell.length_a   1.000
_cell.length_b   1.000
_cell.length_c   1.000
_cell.angle_alpha   90.00
_cell.angle_beta   90.00
_cell.angle_gamma   90.00
#
_symmetry.space_group_name_H-M   'P 1'
#
loop_
_entity.id
_entity.type
_entity.pdbx_description
1 polymer ?
#
loop_
_entity_poly.entity_id
_entity_poly.type
_entity_poly.pdbx_seq_one_letter_code
_entity_poly.pdbx_strand_id
1 'polypeptide(L)'
;MSATFSKPRLPATIIATLLSAALLGACATGSSHEARGPAPSINQPERLLAHARKAQANKGCDKAIPTYRVIAGFGEGYEVAQYELGACLLETAPTSEQASLLTQEGLFWLRRAAWAGNARAQWRLAMVLSGAPSPYAENVAAVPTEAMGWALVYKDNATRELYGLAPVYPKVLNHLNATLPQNAKADATTFADDFVEIKMAIFTPPAQGPNVEKADKPRSQGQHSHLKQTANR
;
A
#
# COMPACT_ATOMS: atom_id res chain seq x y z
N MET A 1 -46.90 -34.22 1.09
CA MET A 1 -47.45 -33.38 0.01
C MET A 1 -46.29 -32.58 -0.56
N SER A 2 -45.67 -33.07 -1.63
CA SER A 2 -44.44 -32.52 -2.21
C SER A 2 -44.80 -31.77 -3.49
N ALA A 3 -44.47 -30.48 -3.57
CA ALA A 3 -44.70 -29.66 -4.75
C ALA A 3 -43.36 -29.40 -5.46
N THR A 4 -43.24 -29.93 -6.67
CA THR A 4 -42.15 -29.77 -7.63
C THR A 4 -42.30 -28.45 -8.38
N PHE A 5 -41.28 -27.58 -8.30
CA PHE A 5 -41.20 -26.37 -9.14
C PHE A 5 -40.42 -26.66 -10.43
N SER A 6 -41.06 -26.38 -11.56
CA SER A 6 -40.54 -26.55 -12.93
C SER A 6 -39.80 -25.28 -13.41
N LYS A 7 -38.63 -25.45 -14.03
CA LYS A 7 -37.83 -24.38 -14.68
C LYS A 7 -38.27 -24.19 -16.14
N PRO A 8 -38.40 -22.95 -16.65
CA PRO A 8 -38.52 -22.73 -18.09
C PRO A 8 -37.15 -22.75 -18.78
N ARG A 9 -37.07 -23.49 -19.90
CA ARG A 9 -36.00 -23.49 -20.89
C ARG A 9 -36.31 -22.45 -21.97
N LEU A 10 -35.29 -21.70 -22.42
CA LEU A 10 -35.35 -20.89 -23.64
C LEU A 10 -34.53 -21.55 -24.76
N PRO A 11 -34.92 -21.35 -26.05
CA PRO A 11 -34.45 -22.14 -27.18
C PRO A 11 -33.12 -21.66 -27.76
N ALA A 12 -32.36 -22.63 -28.27
CA ALA A 12 -31.22 -22.45 -29.15
C ALA A 12 -31.69 -22.01 -30.55
N THR A 13 -30.98 -21.07 -31.18
CA THR A 13 -31.07 -20.86 -32.62
C THR A 13 -29.70 -20.51 -33.18
N ILE A 14 -29.40 -21.20 -34.28
CA ILE A 14 -28.17 -21.37 -35.03
C ILE A 14 -28.10 -20.31 -36.13
N ILE A 15 -26.95 -19.67 -36.37
CA ILE A 15 -26.50 -19.26 -37.72
C ILE A 15 -24.96 -19.41 -37.81
N ALA A 16 -24.53 -20.36 -38.64
CA ALA A 16 -23.22 -20.43 -39.28
C ALA A 16 -23.24 -19.49 -40.49
N THR A 17 -22.19 -18.82 -40.97
CA THR A 17 -20.92 -19.27 -41.57
C THR A 17 -20.29 -18.00 -42.17
N LEU A 18 -18.96 -17.87 -42.22
CA LEU A 18 -18.22 -17.74 -43.49
C LEU A 18 -16.70 -17.63 -43.27
N LEU A 19 -16.03 -18.54 -43.97
CA LEU A 19 -14.61 -18.63 -44.25
C LEU A 19 -14.10 -17.40 -45.02
N SER A 20 -12.87 -16.97 -44.76
CA SER A 20 -11.91 -16.58 -45.79
C SER A 20 -10.48 -16.65 -45.24
N ALA A 21 -9.62 -17.31 -46.01
CA ALA A 21 -8.24 -17.63 -45.72
C ALA A 21 -7.28 -16.72 -46.50
N ALA A 22 -5.98 -16.85 -46.17
CA ALA A 22 -4.81 -16.60 -47.02
C ALA A 22 -4.30 -15.13 -47.04
N LEU A 23 -3.01 -14.76 -47.02
CA LEU A 23 -1.68 -15.42 -47.06
C LEU A 23 -0.61 -14.42 -46.55
N LEU A 24 0.49 -14.99 -46.02
CA LEU A 24 1.92 -14.62 -46.13
C LEU A 24 2.41 -13.17 -45.89
N GLY A 25 3.44 -13.05 -45.03
CA GLY A 25 4.48 -12.05 -45.26
C GLY A 25 5.42 -11.77 -44.07
N ALA A 26 6.70 -12.05 -44.28
CA ALA A 26 7.89 -11.50 -43.63
C ALA A 26 8.35 -12.07 -42.28
N CYS A 27 9.38 -12.94 -42.38
CA CYS A 27 10.45 -13.04 -41.41
C CYS A 27 11.01 -11.65 -41.07
N ALA A 28 10.92 -11.23 -39.81
CA ALA A 28 11.80 -10.24 -39.24
C ALA A 28 12.60 -10.92 -38.13
N THR A 29 13.89 -11.02 -38.37
CA THR A 29 14.90 -11.54 -37.46
C THR A 29 14.76 -10.89 -36.09
N GLY A 30 14.65 -11.75 -35.08
CA GLY A 30 14.69 -11.35 -33.69
C GLY A 30 15.95 -10.57 -33.38
N SER A 31 15.77 -9.30 -33.07
CA SER A 31 16.57 -8.63 -32.07
C SER A 31 15.68 -8.53 -30.84
N SER A 32 15.80 -9.50 -29.94
CA SER A 32 15.31 -9.39 -28.57
C SER A 32 16.15 -8.34 -27.84
N HIS A 33 15.98 -7.07 -28.25
CA HIS A 33 16.09 -5.99 -27.30
C HIS A 33 14.92 -6.17 -26.35
N GLU A 34 15.18 -6.82 -25.21
CA GLU A 34 14.44 -6.52 -24.00
C GLU A 34 14.36 -5.00 -23.93
N ALA A 35 13.20 -4.46 -24.29
CA ALA A 35 12.85 -3.11 -23.98
C ALA A 35 12.83 -3.07 -22.45
N ARG A 36 14.00 -2.77 -21.85
CA ARG A 36 14.07 -2.20 -20.52
C ARG A 36 13.22 -0.94 -20.61
N GLY A 37 11.95 -1.10 -20.23
CA GLY A 37 11.07 0.03 -20.00
C GLY A 37 11.80 1.03 -19.11
N PRO A 38 11.51 2.34 -19.26
CA PRO A 38 12.23 3.37 -18.55
C PRO A 38 12.31 2.99 -17.07
N ALA A 39 13.53 3.01 -16.53
CA ALA A 39 13.75 2.84 -15.10
C ALA A 39 12.77 3.79 -14.39
N PRO A 40 11.98 3.32 -13.42
CA PRO A 40 11.01 4.17 -12.76
C PRO A 40 11.76 5.35 -12.15
N SER A 41 11.56 6.55 -12.71
CA SER A 41 12.07 7.75 -12.08
C SER A 41 11.33 7.88 -10.75
N ILE A 42 12.06 8.35 -9.73
CA ILE A 42 11.55 8.67 -8.39
C ILE A 42 10.43 9.74 -8.45
N ASN A 43 10.15 10.27 -9.64
CA ASN A 43 9.17 11.32 -9.94
C ASN A 43 7.81 10.78 -10.44
N GLN A 44 7.48 9.50 -10.22
CA GLN A 44 6.13 8.98 -10.51
C GLN A 44 5.51 8.18 -9.36
N PRO A 45 5.28 8.79 -8.18
CA PRO A 45 4.69 8.11 -7.03
C PRO A 45 3.33 7.45 -7.32
N GLU A 46 2.54 8.02 -8.24
CA GLU A 46 1.22 7.49 -8.61
C GLU A 46 1.34 6.17 -9.39
N ARG A 47 2.35 6.05 -10.25
CA ARG A 47 2.62 4.78 -10.95
C ARG A 47 3.16 3.73 -10.00
N LEU A 48 3.99 4.12 -9.04
CA LEU A 48 4.43 3.22 -7.99
C LEU A 48 3.24 2.74 -7.15
N LEU A 49 2.30 3.63 -6.81
CA LEU A 49 1.09 3.27 -6.08
C LEU A 49 0.21 2.29 -6.87
N ALA A 50 0.00 2.57 -8.17
CA ALA A 50 -0.73 1.64 -9.03
C ALA A 50 -0.02 0.27 -9.15
N HIS A 51 1.31 0.27 -9.23
CA HIS A 51 2.10 -0.96 -9.23
C HIS A 51 1.95 -1.73 -7.91
N ALA A 52 2.04 -1.05 -6.76
CA ALA A 52 1.90 -1.67 -5.44
C ALA A 52 0.51 -2.31 -5.27
N ARG A 53 -0.55 -1.61 -5.67
CA ARG A 53 -1.93 -2.13 -5.66
C ARG A 53 -2.09 -3.35 -6.56
N LYS A 54 -1.50 -3.31 -7.76
CA LYS A 54 -1.50 -4.47 -8.68
C LYS A 54 -0.75 -5.65 -8.08
N ALA A 55 0.39 -5.41 -7.43
CA ALA A 55 1.14 -6.45 -6.74
C ALA A 55 0.33 -7.05 -5.58
N GLN A 56 -0.34 -6.21 -4.77
CA GLN A 56 -1.22 -6.64 -3.69
C GLN A 56 -2.34 -7.53 -4.21
N ALA A 57 -3.07 -7.07 -5.23
CA ALA A 57 -4.21 -7.79 -5.78
C ALA A 57 -3.81 -9.15 -6.39
N ASN A 58 -2.64 -9.22 -7.03
CA ASN A 58 -2.22 -10.43 -7.76
C ASN A 58 -1.39 -11.40 -6.93
N LYS A 59 -0.69 -10.92 -5.91
CA LYS A 59 0.35 -11.67 -5.19
C LYS A 59 0.31 -11.51 -3.67
N GLY A 60 -0.65 -10.76 -3.13
CA GLY A 60 -0.80 -10.51 -1.69
C GLY A 60 0.08 -9.39 -1.14
N CYS A 61 -0.16 -9.06 0.13
CA CYS A 61 0.46 -7.93 0.82
C CYS A 61 1.98 -8.00 0.90
N ASP A 62 2.57 -9.18 1.11
CA ASP A 62 4.02 -9.39 1.18
C ASP A 62 4.77 -8.83 -0.04
N LYS A 63 4.17 -8.90 -1.23
CA LYS A 63 4.77 -8.39 -2.47
C LYS A 63 4.54 -6.90 -2.68
N ALA A 64 3.57 -6.30 -2.02
CA ALA A 64 3.24 -4.88 -2.14
C ALA A 64 3.95 -4.01 -1.10
N ILE A 65 4.15 -4.53 0.12
CA ILE A 65 4.74 -3.83 1.27
C ILE A 65 6.02 -3.05 0.92
N PRO A 66 7.03 -3.62 0.21
CA PRO A 66 8.25 -2.88 -0.10
C PRO A 66 7.99 -1.62 -0.94
N THR A 67 7.04 -1.67 -1.88
CA THR A 67 6.69 -0.50 -2.70
C THR A 67 5.87 0.51 -1.90
N TYR A 68 4.92 0.03 -1.09
CA TYR A 68 4.15 0.91 -0.20
C TYR A 68 5.03 1.65 0.81
N ARG A 69 6.08 1.03 1.37
CA ARG A 69 7.05 1.69 2.25
C ARG A 69 7.74 2.88 1.57
N VAL A 70 8.12 2.74 0.30
CA VAL A 70 8.71 3.85 -0.46
C VAL A 70 7.71 4.99 -0.62
N ILE A 71 6.46 4.68 -1.01
CA ILE A 71 5.48 5.72 -1.33
C ILE A 71 4.98 6.42 -0.07
N ALA A 72 4.74 5.68 1.01
CA ALA A 72 4.31 6.24 2.30
C ALA A 72 5.32 7.26 2.84
N GLY A 73 6.61 7.09 2.50
CA GLY A 73 7.68 8.02 2.83
C GLY A 73 7.65 9.37 2.09
N PHE A 74 6.88 9.52 1.00
CA PHE A 74 6.77 10.80 0.29
C PHE A 74 5.99 11.87 1.08
N GLY A 75 5.27 11.47 2.13
CA GLY A 75 4.65 12.40 3.07
C GLY A 75 3.23 12.83 2.68
N GLU A 76 2.93 14.12 2.84
CA GLU A 76 1.61 14.70 2.51
C GLU A 76 1.21 14.40 1.06
N GLY A 77 -0.07 14.08 0.87
CA GLY A 77 -0.66 13.65 -0.40
C GLY A 77 -0.57 12.14 -0.65
N TYR A 78 0.17 11.41 0.20
CA TYR A 78 0.35 9.96 0.11
C TYR A 78 -0.26 9.19 1.29
N GLU A 79 -1.26 9.77 1.96
CA GLU A 79 -2.00 9.18 3.09
C GLU A 79 -2.67 7.86 2.70
N VAL A 80 -3.07 7.74 1.43
CA VAL A 80 -3.60 6.51 0.87
C VAL A 80 -2.56 5.38 0.87
N ALA A 81 -1.30 5.69 0.53
CA ALA A 81 -0.22 4.72 0.59
C ALA A 81 0.16 4.37 2.03
N GLN A 82 0.13 5.35 2.95
CA GLN A 82 0.31 5.12 4.38
C GLN A 82 -0.78 4.18 4.93
N TYR A 83 -2.04 4.39 4.56
CA TYR A 83 -3.14 3.48 4.90
C TYR A 83 -2.93 2.07 4.32
N GLU A 84 -2.63 1.96 3.02
CA GLU A 84 -2.48 0.67 2.35
C GLU A 84 -1.27 -0.12 2.90
N LEU A 85 -0.18 0.57 3.24
CA LEU A 85 0.95 0.00 3.95
C LEU A 85 0.53 -0.55 5.31
N GLY A 86 -0.12 0.29 6.13
CA GLY A 86 -0.55 -0.09 7.47
C GLY A 86 -1.50 -1.29 7.46
N ALA A 87 -2.47 -1.28 6.55
CA ALA A 87 -3.41 -2.38 6.37
C ALA A 87 -2.71 -3.68 5.94
N CYS A 88 -1.76 -3.62 5.01
CA CYS A 88 -1.03 -4.80 4.55
C CYS A 88 -0.10 -5.37 5.62
N LEU A 89 0.57 -4.52 6.40
CA LEU A 89 1.42 -4.97 7.49
C LEU A 89 0.63 -5.74 8.55
N LEU A 90 -0.58 -5.26 8.91
CA LEU A 90 -1.47 -5.98 9.82
C LEU A 90 -2.03 -7.28 9.24
N GLU A 91 -2.22 -7.35 7.92
CA GLU A 91 -2.67 -8.58 7.25
C GLU A 91 -1.58 -9.66 7.21
N THR A 92 -0.33 -9.27 6.98
CA THR A 92 0.82 -10.18 6.94
C THR A 92 1.28 -10.59 8.36
N ALA A 93 1.10 -9.72 9.36
CA ALA A 93 1.68 -9.93 10.70
C ALA A 93 1.35 -11.30 11.33
N PRO A 94 0.10 -11.81 11.34
CA PRO A 94 -0.24 -13.06 12.01
C PRO A 94 0.52 -14.30 11.52
N THR A 95 0.96 -14.30 10.25
CA THR A 95 1.67 -15.43 9.65
C THR A 95 3.19 -15.25 9.62
N SER A 96 3.72 -14.16 10.17
CA SER A 96 5.14 -13.81 10.10
C SER A 96 5.88 -14.12 11.41
N GLU A 97 7.13 -14.58 11.31
CA GLU A 97 8.05 -14.65 12.45
C GLU A 97 8.31 -13.27 13.08
N GLN A 98 8.05 -12.19 12.34
CA GLN A 98 8.22 -10.81 12.78
C GLN A 98 6.87 -10.15 13.14
N ALA A 99 5.86 -10.95 13.53
CA ALA A 99 4.49 -10.49 13.80
C ALA A 99 4.41 -9.21 14.63
N SER A 100 5.16 -9.13 15.74
CA SER A 100 5.16 -7.95 16.62
C SER A 100 5.68 -6.68 15.93
N LEU A 101 6.79 -6.79 15.17
CA LEU A 101 7.38 -5.66 14.45
C LEU A 101 6.45 -5.16 13.33
N LEU A 102 5.88 -6.08 12.55
CA LEU A 102 4.93 -5.74 11.50
C LEU A 102 3.65 -5.12 12.08
N THR A 103 3.17 -5.61 13.22
CA THR A 103 2.01 -5.05 13.91
C THR A 103 2.28 -3.60 14.35
N GLN A 104 3.43 -3.36 14.98
CA GLN A 104 3.82 -2.01 15.43
C GLN A 104 3.96 -1.05 14.25
N GLU A 105 4.64 -1.46 13.18
CA GLU A 105 4.78 -0.65 11.97
C GLU A 105 3.41 -0.41 11.30
N GLY A 106 2.55 -1.42 11.25
CA GLY A 106 1.22 -1.33 10.69
C GLY A 106 0.35 -0.29 11.41
N LEU A 107 0.31 -0.35 12.74
CA LEU A 107 -0.38 0.62 13.57
C LEU A 107 0.23 2.02 13.45
N PHE A 108 1.56 2.13 13.32
CA PHE A 108 2.23 3.41 13.10
C PHE A 108 1.72 4.08 11.82
N TRP A 109 1.73 3.38 10.68
CA TRP A 109 1.29 3.95 9.41
C TRP A 109 -0.21 4.21 9.35
N LEU A 110 -1.03 3.35 9.98
CA LEU A 110 -2.46 3.63 10.11
C LEU A 110 -2.71 4.90 10.92
N ARG A 111 -2.03 5.10 12.05
CA ARG A 111 -2.16 6.34 12.83
C ARG A 111 -1.74 7.56 12.02
N ARG A 112 -0.64 7.49 11.28
CA ARG A 112 -0.20 8.59 10.39
C ARG A 112 -1.27 8.96 9.36
N ALA A 113 -1.81 7.96 8.67
CA ALA A 113 -2.88 8.18 7.71
C ALA A 113 -4.16 8.73 8.37
N ALA A 114 -4.54 8.21 9.53
CA ALA A 114 -5.76 8.61 10.25
C ALA A 114 -5.68 10.05 10.76
N TRP A 115 -4.53 10.45 11.32
CA TRP A 115 -4.25 11.83 11.69
C TRP A 115 -4.26 12.76 10.48
N ALA A 116 -3.83 12.30 9.31
CA ALA A 116 -3.88 13.07 8.08
C ALA A 116 -5.28 13.09 7.40
N GLY A 117 -6.33 12.69 8.11
CA GLY A 117 -7.72 12.74 7.63
C GLY A 117 -8.19 11.53 6.82
N ASN A 118 -7.36 10.48 6.66
CA ASN A 118 -7.75 9.31 5.88
C ASN A 118 -8.87 8.52 6.58
N ALA A 119 -10.09 8.64 6.05
CA ALA A 119 -11.29 8.00 6.60
C ALA A 119 -11.15 6.46 6.74
N ARG A 120 -10.51 5.80 5.77
CA ARG A 120 -10.31 4.32 5.83
C ARG A 120 -9.36 3.94 6.96
N ALA A 121 -8.34 4.76 7.24
CA ALA A 121 -7.42 4.53 8.35
C ALA A 121 -8.08 4.77 9.71
N GLN A 122 -8.88 5.83 9.85
CA GLN A 122 -9.65 6.10 11.07
C GLN A 122 -10.62 4.93 11.37
N TRP A 123 -11.36 4.48 10.35
CA TRP A 123 -12.21 3.30 10.47
C TRP A 123 -11.41 2.03 10.86
N ARG A 124 -10.26 1.81 10.23
CA ARG A 124 -9.41 0.64 10.51
C ARG A 124 -8.89 0.64 11.94
N LEU A 125 -8.46 1.79 12.46
CA LEU A 125 -8.02 1.93 13.85
C LEU A 125 -9.16 1.67 14.84
N ALA A 126 -10.36 2.23 14.58
CA ALA A 126 -11.55 1.94 15.37
C ALA A 126 -11.85 0.43 15.42
N MET A 127 -11.66 -0.28 14.31
CA MET A 127 -11.85 -1.73 14.26
C MET A 127 -10.78 -2.50 15.05
N VAL A 128 -9.50 -2.26 14.77
CA VAL A 128 -8.40 -3.12 15.28
C VAL A 128 -8.04 -2.86 16.73
N LEU A 129 -8.26 -1.63 17.23
CA LEU A 129 -7.96 -1.28 18.62
C LEU A 129 -9.14 -1.54 19.56
N SER A 130 -10.33 -1.88 19.04
CA SER A 130 -11.54 -1.96 19.87
C SER A 130 -11.54 -3.08 20.91
N GLY A 131 -10.78 -4.16 20.68
CA GLY A 131 -10.90 -5.41 21.44
C GLY A 131 -12.08 -6.28 21.03
N ALA A 132 -12.93 -5.82 20.10
CA ALA A 132 -13.96 -6.66 19.52
C ALA A 132 -13.35 -7.67 18.54
N PRO A 133 -13.92 -8.88 18.37
CA PRO A 133 -13.46 -9.85 17.39
C PRO A 133 -13.39 -9.23 15.99
N SER A 134 -12.19 -9.24 15.41
CA SER A 134 -11.90 -8.68 14.09
C SER A 134 -10.78 -9.49 13.44
N PRO A 135 -10.91 -9.87 12.15
CA PRO A 135 -9.86 -10.62 11.44
C PRO A 135 -8.57 -9.80 11.24
N TYR A 136 -8.59 -8.51 11.58
CA TYR A 136 -7.46 -7.59 11.43
C TYR A 136 -6.85 -7.17 12.78
N ALA A 137 -7.39 -7.67 13.89
CA ALA A 137 -6.94 -7.35 15.24
C ALA A 137 -6.10 -8.48 15.88
N GLU A 138 -5.82 -9.54 15.13
CA GLU A 138 -4.95 -10.61 15.62
C GLU A 138 -3.56 -10.03 15.92
N ASN A 139 -3.05 -10.28 17.14
CA ASN A 139 -1.82 -9.69 17.69
C ASN A 139 -1.85 -8.16 17.92
N VAL A 140 -3.00 -7.49 17.77
CA VAL A 140 -3.15 -6.07 18.14
C VAL A 140 -3.66 -5.97 19.57
N ALA A 141 -2.88 -5.30 20.43
CA ALA A 141 -3.34 -4.98 21.78
C ALA A 141 -4.54 -4.01 21.71
N ALA A 142 -5.61 -4.34 22.42
CA ALA A 142 -6.79 -3.47 22.47
C ALA A 142 -6.48 -2.16 23.20
N VAL A 143 -6.93 -1.06 22.61
CA VAL A 143 -6.92 0.29 23.18
C VAL A 143 -8.31 0.90 22.94
N PRO A 144 -9.35 0.43 23.66
CA PRO A 144 -10.74 0.71 23.31
C PRO A 144 -11.10 2.20 23.38
N THR A 145 -10.47 2.98 24.27
CA THR A 145 -10.65 4.43 24.32
C THR A 145 -10.17 5.12 23.04
N GLU A 146 -8.97 4.77 22.56
CA GLU A 146 -8.44 5.27 21.27
C GLU A 146 -9.34 4.82 20.11
N ALA A 147 -9.79 3.56 20.13
CA ALA A 147 -10.70 3.03 19.13
C ALA A 147 -12.03 3.79 19.05
N MET A 148 -12.62 4.15 20.20
CA MET A 148 -13.83 4.96 20.26
C MET A 148 -13.58 6.37 19.71
N GLY A 149 -12.46 6.99 20.06
CA GLY A 149 -12.08 8.30 19.51
C GLY A 149 -12.01 8.27 17.98
N TRP A 150 -11.32 7.29 17.41
CA TRP A 150 -11.27 7.13 15.95
C TRP A 150 -12.63 6.80 15.32
N ALA A 151 -13.51 6.08 16.02
CA ALA A 151 -14.85 5.81 15.53
C ALA A 151 -15.69 7.09 15.42
N LEU A 152 -15.54 8.01 16.37
CA LEU A 152 -16.19 9.32 16.38
C LEU A 152 -15.62 10.23 15.29
N VAL A 153 -14.29 10.37 15.21
CA VAL A 153 -13.63 11.14 14.13
C VAL A 153 -14.05 10.62 12.75
N TYR A 154 -14.07 9.29 12.56
CA TYR A 154 -14.51 8.68 11.31
C TYR A 154 -15.97 9.00 10.96
N LYS A 155 -16.85 8.98 11.96
CA LYS A 155 -18.28 9.25 11.78
C LYS A 155 -18.51 10.63 11.16
N ASP A 156 -17.74 11.62 11.60
CA ASP A 156 -17.89 13.02 11.19
C ASP A 156 -16.93 13.40 10.03
N ASN A 157 -16.12 12.47 9.55
CA ASN A 157 -15.23 12.69 8.42
C ASN A 157 -16.02 12.84 7.11
N ALA A 158 -16.01 14.03 6.50
CA ALA A 158 -16.72 14.32 5.25
C ALA A 158 -16.33 13.39 4.07
N THR A 159 -15.10 12.89 4.06
CA THR A 159 -14.60 11.95 3.05
C THR A 159 -15.32 10.60 3.11
N ARG A 160 -15.82 10.21 4.29
CA ARG A 160 -16.65 9.00 4.47
C ARG A 160 -17.89 9.08 3.59
N GLU A 161 -18.62 10.19 3.67
CA GLU A 161 -19.87 10.39 2.95
C GLU A 161 -19.64 10.59 1.47
N LEU A 162 -18.62 11.39 1.11
CA LEU A 162 -18.22 11.63 -0.28
C LEU A 162 -17.97 10.34 -1.07
N TYR A 163 -17.34 9.35 -0.44
CA TYR A 163 -17.04 8.05 -1.05
C TYR A 163 -18.01 6.92 -0.66
N GLY A 164 -19.09 7.22 0.06
CA GLY A 164 -20.09 6.23 0.48
C GLY A 164 -19.52 5.10 1.35
N LEU A 165 -18.53 5.40 2.19
CA LEU A 165 -17.90 4.40 3.06
C LEU A 165 -18.87 3.97 4.17
N ALA A 166 -18.93 2.67 4.44
CA ALA A 166 -19.81 2.09 5.45
C ALA A 166 -19.50 2.61 6.86
N PRO A 167 -20.47 2.73 7.78
CA PRO A 167 -20.20 3.10 9.16
C PRO A 167 -19.28 2.07 9.85
N VAL A 168 -18.72 2.45 11.01
CA VAL A 168 -18.09 1.46 11.91
C VAL A 168 -19.10 0.37 12.23
N TYR A 169 -18.67 -0.89 12.22
CA TYR A 169 -19.60 -2.01 12.38
C TYR A 169 -20.36 -1.91 13.71
N PRO A 170 -21.70 -2.13 13.72
CA PRO A 170 -22.50 -2.02 14.93
C PRO A 170 -21.98 -2.89 16.07
N LYS A 171 -21.42 -4.07 15.77
CA LYS A 171 -20.79 -4.94 16.79
C LYS A 171 -19.61 -4.27 17.51
N VAL A 172 -18.79 -3.52 16.79
CA VAL A 172 -17.66 -2.78 17.38
C VAL A 172 -18.17 -1.63 18.25
N LEU A 173 -19.12 -0.84 17.74
CA LEU A 173 -19.71 0.24 18.53
C LEU A 173 -20.41 -0.26 19.79
N ASN A 174 -21.16 -1.36 19.69
CA ASN A 174 -21.80 -1.99 20.83
C ASN A 174 -20.77 -2.52 21.85
N HIS A 175 -19.69 -3.14 21.37
CA HIS A 175 -18.61 -3.58 22.24
C HIS A 175 -17.96 -2.42 22.97
N LEU A 176 -17.57 -1.36 22.26
CA LEU A 176 -16.98 -0.16 22.86
C LEU A 176 -17.93 0.50 23.88
N ASN A 177 -19.22 0.59 23.55
CA ASN A 177 -20.22 1.15 24.45
C ASN A 177 -20.45 0.31 25.72
N ALA A 178 -20.33 -1.01 25.62
CA ALA A 178 -20.47 -1.92 26.76
C ALA A 178 -19.20 -1.96 27.63
N THR A 179 -18.02 -1.89 27.01
CA THR A 179 -16.72 -2.07 27.69
C THR A 179 -16.21 -0.78 28.34
N LEU A 180 -16.44 0.40 27.73
CA LEU A 180 -15.87 1.64 28.23
C LEU A 180 -16.69 2.26 29.38
N PRO A 181 -16.04 2.66 30.49
CA PRO A 181 -16.69 3.48 31.51
C PRO A 181 -16.98 4.89 30.98
N GLN A 182 -17.85 5.63 31.67
CA GLN A 182 -18.33 6.93 31.20
C GLN A 182 -17.23 7.97 31.03
N ASN A 183 -16.22 7.98 31.91
CA ASN A 183 -15.07 8.88 31.80
C ASN A 183 -14.25 8.59 30.52
N ALA A 184 -14.00 7.32 30.20
CA ALA A 184 -13.27 6.97 28.98
C ALA A 184 -14.05 7.33 27.71
N LYS A 185 -15.39 7.27 27.74
CA LYS A 185 -16.24 7.76 26.63
C LYS A 185 -16.14 9.28 26.49
N ALA A 186 -16.08 10.01 27.60
CA ALA A 186 -15.86 11.45 27.59
C ALA A 186 -14.48 11.79 27.00
N ASP A 187 -13.41 11.10 27.42
CA ASP A 187 -12.06 11.29 26.87
C ASP A 187 -12.02 11.04 25.36
N ALA A 188 -12.68 9.98 24.89
CA ALA A 188 -12.81 9.68 23.45
C ALA A 188 -13.60 10.74 22.68
N THR A 189 -14.61 11.34 23.32
CA THR A 189 -15.40 12.44 22.74
C THR A 189 -14.55 13.70 22.64
N THR A 190 -13.84 14.08 23.71
CA THR A 190 -12.88 15.20 23.69
C THR A 190 -11.82 15.01 22.62
N PHE A 191 -11.25 13.81 22.49
CA PHE A 191 -10.30 13.52 21.40
C PHE A 191 -10.89 13.78 20.01
N ALA A 192 -12.16 13.41 19.79
CA ALA A 192 -12.81 13.60 18.50
C ALA A 192 -13.19 15.07 18.25
N ASP A 193 -13.66 15.77 19.27
CA ASP A 193 -14.03 17.18 19.21
C ASP A 193 -12.78 18.07 18.96
N ASP A 194 -11.64 17.72 19.57
CA ASP A 194 -10.37 18.43 19.43
C ASP A 194 -9.55 17.97 18.20
N PHE A 195 -10.07 17.02 17.41
CA PHE A 195 -9.32 16.44 16.30
C PHE A 195 -9.02 17.50 15.23
N VAL A 196 -7.73 17.64 14.91
CA VAL A 196 -7.24 18.45 13.80
C VAL A 196 -6.32 17.59 12.95
N GLU A 197 -6.43 17.71 11.63
CA GLU A 197 -5.61 16.95 10.72
C GLU A 197 -4.13 17.33 10.84
N ILE A 198 -3.28 16.32 10.98
CA ILE A 198 -1.82 16.46 11.02
C ILE A 198 -1.23 15.57 9.93
N LYS A 199 -0.61 16.21 8.93
CA LYS A 199 -0.01 15.51 7.80
C LYS A 199 1.49 15.37 7.97
N MET A 200 2.07 14.38 7.28
CA MET A 200 3.52 14.26 7.18
C MET A 200 4.07 15.40 6.31
N ALA A 201 5.26 15.91 6.62
CA ALA A 201 5.93 16.83 5.71
C ALA A 201 6.18 16.19 4.34
N ILE A 202 6.00 16.97 3.27
CA ILE A 202 6.29 16.54 1.89
C ILE A 202 7.79 16.21 1.78
N PHE A 203 8.10 15.05 1.22
CA PHE A 203 9.46 14.67 0.92
C PHE A 203 10.07 15.59 -0.14
N THR A 204 11.18 16.23 0.21
CA THR A 204 11.99 17.01 -0.73
C THR A 204 13.30 16.27 -0.97
N PRO A 205 13.56 15.76 -2.19
CA PRO A 205 14.82 15.10 -2.46
C PRO A 205 15.99 16.10 -2.31
N PRO A 206 17.17 15.65 -1.86
CA PRO A 206 18.34 16.51 -1.83
C PRO A 206 18.64 17.03 -3.24
N ALA A 207 19.09 18.28 -3.33
CA ALA A 207 19.54 18.85 -4.60
C ALA A 207 20.58 17.91 -5.24
N GLN A 208 20.37 17.55 -6.50
CA GLN A 208 21.38 16.78 -7.24
C GLN A 208 22.65 17.64 -7.28
N GLY A 209 23.73 17.14 -6.67
CA GLY A 209 25.03 17.82 -6.70
C GLY A 209 25.47 18.08 -8.14
N PRO A 210 26.37 19.05 -8.38
CA PRO A 210 26.87 19.32 -9.72
C PRO A 210 27.39 18.02 -10.32
N ASN A 211 26.88 17.67 -11.51
CA ASN A 211 27.37 16.55 -12.30
C ASN A 211 28.89 16.69 -12.38
N VAL A 212 29.63 15.78 -11.75
CA VAL A 212 31.06 15.66 -11.98
C VAL A 212 31.21 15.18 -13.42
N GLU A 213 31.27 16.16 -14.31
CA GLU A 213 31.61 16.00 -15.70
C GLU A 213 32.87 15.12 -15.77
N LYS A 214 32.78 14.06 -16.57
CA LYS A 214 33.75 12.98 -16.67
C LYS A 214 35.16 13.54 -16.67
N ALA A 215 35.95 13.20 -15.65
CA ALA A 215 37.38 13.42 -15.65
C ALA A 215 37.96 12.82 -16.94
N ASP A 216 38.45 13.68 -17.82
CA ASP A 216 39.18 13.30 -19.02
C ASP A 216 40.30 12.34 -18.65
N LYS A 217 40.32 11.17 -19.30
CA LYS A 217 41.41 10.21 -19.20
C LYS A 217 42.71 10.91 -19.60
N PRO A 218 43.77 10.92 -18.77
CA PRO A 218 45.08 11.32 -19.25
C PRO A 218 45.56 10.29 -20.27
N ARG A 219 45.87 10.81 -21.46
CA ARG A 219 46.50 10.11 -22.59
C ARG A 219 47.87 9.60 -22.11
N SER A 220 48.01 8.29 -21.88
CA SER A 220 49.32 7.71 -21.55
C SER A 220 50.20 7.73 -22.80
N GLN A 221 51.00 8.77 -22.95
CA GLN A 221 52.19 8.73 -23.81
C GLN A 221 53.19 7.77 -23.18
N GLY A 222 53.62 6.79 -23.97
CA GLY A 222 54.60 5.80 -23.56
C GLY A 222 55.96 6.41 -23.27
N GLN A 223 56.63 5.84 -22.28
CA GLN A 223 58.08 5.80 -22.24
C GLN A 223 58.51 4.37 -21.93
N HIS A 224 59.12 3.77 -22.95
CA HIS A 224 60.01 2.63 -22.80
C HIS A 224 61.18 3.01 -21.92
N SER A 225 61.44 2.22 -20.88
CA SER A 225 62.77 2.15 -20.29
C SER A 225 63.02 0.74 -19.77
N HIS A 226 64.01 0.11 -20.42
CA HIS A 226 64.69 -1.11 -20.06
C HIS A 226 65.00 -1.21 -18.57
N LEU A 227 64.74 -2.37 -17.97
CA LEU A 227 65.43 -2.82 -16.77
C LEU A 227 65.98 -4.22 -17.00
N LYS A 228 67.32 -4.27 -17.02
CA LYS A 228 68.16 -5.45 -17.11
C LYS A 228 68.03 -6.30 -15.84
N GLN A 229 68.18 -7.60 -16.04
CA GLN A 229 68.45 -8.63 -15.04
C GLN A 229 69.61 -8.25 -14.10
N THR A 230 69.48 -8.61 -12.83
CA THR A 230 70.56 -9.24 -12.05
C THR A 230 69.94 -10.17 -11.00
N ALA A 231 70.28 -11.45 -11.11
CA ALA A 231 70.14 -12.46 -10.08
C ALA A 231 71.26 -12.29 -9.03
N ASN A 232 70.94 -12.50 -7.74
CA ASN A 232 71.82 -13.14 -6.73
C ASN A 232 71.21 -13.03 -5.33
N ARG A 233 70.64 -14.13 -4.82
CA ARG A 233 71.10 -14.90 -3.65
C ARG A 233 70.00 -15.85 -3.19
#